data_AF-A0A5N5XVT6-F1
#
_entry.id   AF-A0A5N5XVT6-F1
#
_cell.length_a   1.000
_cell.length_b   1.000
_cell.length_c   1.000
_cell.angle_alpha   90.00
_cell.angle_beta   90.00
_cell.angle_gamma   90.00
#
_symmetry.space_group_name_H-M   'P 1'
#
loop_
_entity.id
_entity.type
_entity.pdbx_description
1 polymer ?
#
loop_
_entity_poly.entity_id
_entity_poly.type
_entity_poly.pdbx_seq_one_letter_code
_entity_poly.pdbx_strand_id
1 'polypeptide(L)'
;MYYDQNCLNNLKNDDLINLSNLKVKVYARYFKIKKNEIKKEWFLKNLFFLHNNKKYNLSEVIVFFNHIDEDNPEFFLQPEQIINIIKSKLLIQTKKNILFVDKFKHLNEEERSKEINSS
;
A
#
# COMPACT_ATOMS: atom_id res chain seq x y z
N MET A 1 -11.16 -10.47 9.00
CA MET A 1 -11.37 -9.29 9.85
C MET A 1 -11.77 -8.15 8.95
N TYR A 2 -12.97 -7.60 9.13
CA TYR A 2 -13.42 -6.41 8.39
C TYR A 2 -12.68 -5.19 8.95
N TYR A 3 -12.03 -4.41 8.09
CA TYR A 3 -11.70 -3.04 8.45
C TYR A 3 -12.97 -2.23 8.25
N ASP A 4 -13.56 -1.81 9.36
CA ASP A 4 -14.66 -0.85 9.33
C ASP A 4 -14.07 0.50 8.94
N GLN A 5 -14.55 1.12 7.86
CA GLN A 5 -14.16 2.49 7.49
C GLN A 5 -14.43 3.48 8.64
N ASN A 6 -15.32 3.13 9.59
CA ASN A 6 -15.54 3.89 10.82
C ASN A 6 -14.31 3.98 11.74
N CYS A 7 -13.32 3.09 11.63
CA CYS A 7 -12.08 3.21 12.40
C CYS A 7 -11.22 4.42 11.98
N LEU A 8 -11.36 4.91 10.75
CA LEU A 8 -10.64 6.11 10.29
C LEU A 8 -11.17 7.40 10.92
N ASN A 9 -12.45 7.45 11.25
CA ASN A 9 -13.09 8.66 11.78
C ASN A 9 -12.60 9.02 13.20
N ASN A 10 -11.98 8.08 13.91
CA ASN A 10 -11.45 8.27 15.26
C ASN A 10 -9.92 8.47 15.32
N LEU A 11 -9.23 8.39 14.18
CA LEU A 11 -7.78 8.66 14.13
C LEU A 11 -7.57 10.18 14.01
N LYS A 12 -6.85 10.77 14.96
CA LYS A 12 -6.40 12.15 14.79
C LYS A 12 -5.39 12.18 13.64
N ASN A 13 -5.42 13.25 12.82
CA ASN A 13 -4.47 13.40 11.71
C ASN A 13 -3.00 13.33 12.15
N ASP A 14 -2.70 13.61 13.43
CA ASP A 14 -1.37 13.56 14.03
C ASP A 14 -0.80 12.13 14.16
N ASP A 15 -1.65 11.09 14.09
CA ASP A 15 -1.23 9.68 14.17
C ASP A 15 -0.79 9.12 12.80
N LEU A 16 -0.90 9.91 11.73
CA LEU A 16 -0.62 9.50 10.36
C LEU A 16 0.70 10.08 9.85
N ILE A 17 1.56 9.20 9.35
CA ILE A 17 2.81 9.56 8.69
C ILE A 17 2.53 9.79 7.20
N ASN A 18 2.70 11.02 6.73
CA ASN A 18 2.59 11.31 5.31
C ASN A 18 3.84 10.80 4.57
N LEU A 19 3.63 9.97 3.56
CA LEU A 19 4.70 9.42 2.72
C LEU A 19 4.42 9.71 1.24
N SER A 20 5.49 10.02 0.50
CA SER A 20 5.44 10.38 -0.92
C SER A 20 6.68 9.87 -1.63
N ASN A 21 6.57 9.68 -2.95
CA ASN A 21 7.63 9.19 -3.83
C ASN A 21 8.23 7.86 -3.37
N LEU A 22 7.38 6.93 -2.96
CA LEU A 22 7.79 5.58 -2.57
C LEU A 22 7.66 4.64 -3.78
N LYS A 23 8.80 4.13 -4.27
CA LYS A 23 8.79 3.00 -5.19
C LYS A 23 8.61 1.71 -4.40
N VAL A 24 7.53 0.99 -4.67
CA VAL A 24 7.20 -0.23 -3.92
C VAL A 24 6.70 -1.32 -4.85
N LYS A 25 7.03 -2.56 -4.51
CA LYS A 25 6.43 -3.75 -5.12
C LYS A 25 5.19 -4.14 -4.32
N VAL A 26 4.04 -4.15 -4.99
CA VAL A 26 2.76 -4.53 -4.38
C VAL A 26 2.53 -6.04 -4.49
N TYR A 27 1.92 -6.62 -3.48
CA TYR A 27 1.53 -8.03 -3.46
C TYR A 27 0.04 -8.14 -3.16
N ALA A 28 -0.59 -9.20 -3.66
CA ALA A 28 -1.97 -9.53 -3.33
C ALA A 28 -2.05 -10.90 -2.66
N ARG A 29 -2.92 -11.03 -1.66
CA ARG A 29 -3.36 -12.33 -1.13
C ARG A 29 -4.87 -12.42 -1.15
N TYR A 30 -5.38 -13.64 -1.36
CA TYR A 30 -6.80 -13.93 -1.36
C TYR A 30 -7.15 -14.76 -0.14
N PHE A 31 -8.22 -14.41 0.55
CA PHE A 31 -8.69 -15.15 1.72
C PHE A 31 -10.20 -15.28 1.71
N LYS A 32 -10.68 -16.40 2.23
CA LYS A 32 -12.09 -16.73 2.31
C LYS A 32 -12.70 -16.10 3.56
N ILE A 33 -13.78 -15.34 3.40
CA ILE A 33 -14.51 -14.71 4.52
C ILE A 33 -15.77 -15.50 4.86
N LYS A 34 -16.51 -15.93 3.84
CA LYS A 34 -17.73 -16.75 3.95
C LYS A 34 -17.74 -17.82 2.86
N LYS A 35 -18.74 -18.71 2.89
CA LYS A 35 -18.81 -19.91 2.01
C LYS A 35 -18.55 -19.57 0.52
N ASN A 36 -19.00 -18.41 0.05
CA ASN A 36 -18.87 -17.93 -1.33
C ASN A 36 -18.21 -16.54 -1.46
N GLU A 37 -17.57 -16.02 -0.42
CA GLU A 37 -16.97 -14.67 -0.44
C GLU A 37 -15.45 -14.79 -0.28
N ILE A 38 -14.71 -14.43 -1.34
CA ILE A 38 -13.25 -14.32 -1.34
C ILE A 38 -12.93 -12.83 -1.43
N LYS A 39 -12.05 -12.35 -0.55
CA LYS A 39 -11.52 -10.98 -0.65
C LYS A 39 -10.06 -10.99 -1.02
N LYS A 40 -9.67 -9.94 -1.74
CA LYS A 40 -8.30 -9.60 -2.09
C LYS A 40 -7.80 -8.57 -1.09
N GLU A 41 -6.61 -8.76 -0.54
CA GLU A 41 -5.91 -7.76 0.28
C GLU A 41 -4.56 -7.46 -0.37
N TRP A 42 -4.32 -6.17 -0.58
CA TRP A 42 -3.05 -5.68 -1.07
C TRP A 42 -2.10 -5.44 0.10
N PHE A 43 -0.82 -5.73 -0.10
CA PHE A 43 0.18 -5.52 0.92
C PHE A 43 1.57 -5.27 0.32
N LEU A 44 2.45 -4.66 1.12
CA LEU A 44 3.87 -4.50 0.84
C LEU A 44 4.67 -5.40 1.76
N LYS A 45 5.84 -5.83 1.29
CA LYS A 45 6.86 -6.50 2.10
C LYS A 45 8.04 -5.57 2.34
N ASN A 46 8.53 -5.52 3.57
CA ASN A 46 9.76 -4.81 3.95
C ASN A 46 9.78 -3.33 3.52
N LEU A 47 8.76 -2.56 3.92
CA LEU A 47 8.73 -1.12 3.65
C LEU A 47 9.76 -0.41 4.54
N PHE A 48 10.78 0.16 3.90
CA PHE A 48 11.80 0.97 4.54
C PHE A 48 11.63 2.45 4.20
N PHE A 49 11.68 3.32 5.20
CA PHE A 49 11.67 4.77 5.00
C PHE A 49 12.30 5.53 6.17
N LEU A 50 12.66 6.78 5.92
CA LEU A 50 13.11 7.73 6.92
C LEU A 50 12.01 8.77 7.17
N HIS A 51 11.66 9.00 8.43
CA HIS A 51 10.72 10.05 8.81
C HIS A 51 11.18 10.68 10.13
N ASN A 52 11.29 12.00 10.18
CA ASN A 52 11.78 12.77 11.34
C ASN A 52 13.10 12.20 11.92
N ASN A 53 14.09 11.93 11.06
CA ASN A 53 15.39 11.33 11.40
C ASN A 53 15.33 9.93 12.04
N LYS A 54 14.15 9.30 12.07
CA LYS A 54 13.99 7.91 12.52
C LYS A 54 13.82 6.98 11.33
N LYS A 55 14.56 5.87 11.35
CA LYS A 55 14.44 4.80 10.37
C LYS A 55 13.30 3.87 10.76
N TYR A 56 12.46 3.55 9.79
CA TYR A 56 11.37 2.59 9.93
C TYR A 56 11.62 1.42 9.00
N ASN A 57 11.40 0.21 9.50
CA ASN A 57 11.44 -1.02 8.74
C ASN A 57 10.21 -1.86 9.10
N LEU A 58 9.24 -1.90 8.21
CA LEU A 58 7.97 -2.58 8.42
C LEU A 58 7.92 -3.83 7.55
N SER A 59 7.91 -5.00 8.19
CA SER A 59 7.94 -6.29 7.49
C SER A 59 6.74 -6.51 6.59
N GLU A 60 5.55 -6.12 7.04
CA GLU A 60 4.30 -6.15 6.27
C GLU A 60 3.51 -4.86 6.50
N VAL A 61 2.97 -4.31 5.42
CA VAL A 61 2.08 -3.14 5.45
C VAL A 61 0.89 -3.43 4.56
N ILE A 62 -0.33 -3.36 5.11
CA ILE A 62 -1.56 -3.53 4.34
C ILE A 62 -1.82 -2.26 3.55
N VAL A 63 -2.19 -2.38 2.28
CA VAL A 63 -2.40 -1.25 1.38
C VAL A 63 -3.88 -1.11 1.05
N PHE A 64 -4.42 0.08 1.29
CA PHE A 64 -5.72 0.49 0.78
C PHE A 64 -5.51 1.60 -0.22
N PHE A 65 -6.15 1.48 -1.39
CA PHE A 65 -6.10 2.52 -2.40
C PHE A 65 -7.41 3.29 -2.36
N ASN A 66 -7.37 4.55 -1.94
CA ASN A 66 -8.56 5.35 -1.61
C ASN A 66 -9.38 5.78 -2.84
N HIS A 67 -8.81 5.72 -4.03
CA HIS A 67 -9.44 6.17 -5.28
C HIS A 67 -9.56 5.05 -6.33
N ILE A 68 -9.41 3.79 -5.92
CA ILE A 68 -9.77 2.66 -6.79
C ILE A 68 -11.23 2.36 -6.51
N ASP A 69 -12.11 2.79 -7.40
CA ASP A 69 -13.44 2.20 -7.49
C ASP A 69 -13.26 0.72 -7.87
N GLU A 70 -13.79 -0.20 -7.06
CA GLU A 70 -13.82 -1.64 -7.38
C GLU A 70 -14.52 -1.91 -8.73
N ASP A 71 -15.35 -0.95 -9.18
CA ASP A 71 -16.12 -0.97 -10.42
C ASP A 71 -15.44 -0.26 -11.61
N ASN A 72 -14.24 0.34 -11.46
CA ASN A 72 -13.55 1.00 -12.56
C ASN A 72 -12.52 0.05 -13.24
N PRO A 73 -12.84 -0.52 -14.42
CA PRO A 73 -12.05 -1.56 -15.07
C PRO A 73 -10.71 -1.11 -15.65
N GLU A 74 -10.40 0.20 -15.67
CA GLU A 74 -9.12 0.72 -16.19
C GLU A 74 -7.94 0.50 -15.24
N PHE A 75 -8.18 -0.02 -14.04
CA PHE A 75 -7.17 -0.07 -12.99
C PHE A 75 -6.77 -1.49 -12.60
N PHE A 76 -6.18 -2.22 -13.54
CA PHE A 76 -5.57 -3.53 -13.26
C PHE A 76 -4.18 -3.35 -12.63
N LEU A 77 -4.15 -3.06 -11.33
CA LEU A 77 -2.95 -3.34 -10.56
C LEU A 77 -2.73 -4.87 -10.56
N GLN A 78 -1.56 -5.30 -11.01
CA GLN A 78 -1.18 -6.71 -11.02
C GLN A 78 -0.41 -7.05 -9.74
N PRO A 79 -0.59 -8.26 -9.17
CA PRO A 79 0.32 -8.74 -8.13
C PRO A 79 1.77 -8.64 -8.61
N GLU A 80 2.67 -8.30 -7.70
CA GLU A 80 4.11 -8.13 -7.99
C GLU A 80 4.48 -6.95 -8.89
N GLN A 81 3.51 -6.10 -9.24
CA GLN A 81 3.77 -4.87 -9.96
C GLN A 81 4.54 -3.89 -9.08
N ILE A 82 5.47 -3.15 -9.68
CA ILE A 82 6.17 -2.05 -9.02
C ILE A 82 5.45 -0.75 -9.39
N ILE A 83 5.12 0.03 -8.37
CA ILE A 83 4.47 1.34 -8.52
C ILE A 83 5.27 2.40 -7.81
N ASN A 84 5.11 3.64 -8.25
CA ASN A 84 5.58 4.80 -7.51
C ASN A 84 4.39 5.47 -6.82
N ILE A 85 4.31 5.32 -5.49
CA ILE A 85 3.32 5.99 -4.66
C ILE A 85 3.70 7.46 -4.55
N ILE A 86 2.87 8.33 -5.12
CA ILE A 86 3.06 9.78 -5.15
C ILE A 86 2.54 10.42 -3.86
N LYS A 87 1.42 9.94 -3.33
CA LYS A 87 0.80 10.47 -2.11
C LYS A 87 0.15 9.35 -1.31
N SER A 88 0.51 9.26 -0.02
CA SER A 88 -0.04 8.28 0.90
C SER A 88 0.04 8.72 2.36
N LYS A 89 -0.75 8.04 3.19
CA LYS A 89 -0.74 8.18 4.66
C LYS A 89 -0.54 6.81 5.29
N LEU A 90 0.47 6.69 6.14
CA LEU A 90 0.79 5.47 6.87
C LEU A 90 0.30 5.58 8.32
N LEU A 91 -0.47 4.59 8.74
CA LEU A 91 -0.86 4.35 10.12
C LEU A 91 -0.05 3.17 10.67
N ILE A 92 0.72 3.42 11.72
CA ILE A 92 1.49 2.37 12.43
C ILE A 92 0.70 1.98 13.68
N GLN A 93 0.21 0.74 13.75
CA GLN A 93 -0.45 0.19 14.93
C GLN A 93 0.27 -1.03 15.46
N THR A 94 0.05 -1.36 16.73
CA THR A 94 0.66 -2.52 17.40
C THR A 94 0.39 -3.86 16.72
N LYS A 95 -0.75 -4.01 16.02
CA LYS A 95 -1.15 -5.26 15.36
C LYS A 95 -0.88 -5.28 13.87
N LYS A 96 -1.06 -4.15 13.18
CA LYS A 96 -0.94 -4.03 11.72
C LYS A 96 -0.54 -2.61 11.33
N ASN A 97 0.27 -2.49 10.29
CA ASN A 97 0.57 -1.22 9.64
C ASN A 97 -0.32 -1.08 8.41
N ILE A 98 -0.86 0.11 8.18
CA ILE A 98 -1.80 0.36 7.08
C ILE A 98 -1.32 1.57 6.29
N LEU A 99 -1.17 1.41 4.98
CA LEU A 99 -0.85 2.48 4.05
C LEU A 99 -2.06 2.79 3.20
N PHE A 100 -2.58 3.99 3.36
CA PHE A 100 -3.62 4.56 2.52
C PHE A 100 -2.96 5.29 1.35
N VAL A 101 -3.15 4.78 0.13
CA VAL A 101 -2.60 5.33 -1.10
C VAL A 101 -3.66 6.18 -1.76
N ASP A 102 -3.40 7.49 -1.78
CA ASP A 102 -4.26 8.45 -2.47
C ASP A 102 -3.87 8.52 -3.95
N LYS A 103 -2.57 8.55 -4.27
CA LYS A 103 -2.11 8.69 -5.66
C LYS A 103 -0.86 7.87 -5.91
N PHE A 104 -0.81 7.20 -7.05
CA PHE A 104 0.39 6.52 -7.52
C PHE A 104 0.49 6.54 -9.05
N LYS A 105 1.62 6.10 -9.57
CA LYS A 105 1.89 5.89 -10.99
C LYS A 105 2.42 4.49 -11.22
N HIS A 106 2.05 3.90 -12.35
CA HIS A 106 2.72 2.70 -12.84
C HIS A 106 4.12 3.08 -13.30
N LEU A 107 5.10 2.23 -13.02
CA LEU A 107 6.42 2.40 -13.62
C LEU A 107 6.41 1.76 -15.01
N ASN A 108 6.99 2.46 -15.98
CA ASN A 108 7.07 1.99 -17.37
C ASN A 108 8.13 0.88 -17.50
N GLU A 109 8.11 0.07 -18.57
CA GLU A 109 9.10 -1.00 -18.78
C GLU A 109 10.56 -0.50 -18.75
N GLU A 110 10.81 0.73 -19.20
CA GLU A 110 12.13 1.37 -19.18
C GLU A 110 12.62 1.74 -17.76
N GLU A 111 11.70 2.07 -16.84
CA GLU A 111 12.05 2.34 -15.44
C GLU A 111 12.32 1.04 -14.68
N ARG A 112 11.68 -0.06 -15.11
CA ARG A 112 11.87 -1.41 -14.56
C ARG A 112 13.25 -1.99 -14.87
N SER A 113 13.83 -1.63 -16.02
CA SER A 113 15.09 -2.17 -16.54
C SER A 113 16.35 -1.44 -16.05
N LYS A 114 16.24 -0.17 -15.61
CA LYS A 114 17.37 0.58 -15.03
C LYS A 114 17.86 0.01 -13.68
N GLU A 115 17.02 -0.71 -12.95
CA GLU A 115 17.38 -1.28 -11.63
C GLU A 115 17.99 -2.69 -11.71
N ILE A 116 17.81 -3.43 -12.82
CA ILE A 116 18.45 -4.76 -13.00
C ILE A 116 19.96 -4.61 -13.24
N ASN A 117 20.40 -3.51 -13.84
CA ASN A 117 21.82 -3.27 -14.19
C ASN A 117 22.59 -2.45 -13.14
N SER A 118 21.99 -2.20 -11.97
CA SER A 118 22.61 -1.42 -10.88
C SER A 118 22.87 -2.24 -9.61
N SER A 119 22.83 -3.57 -9.70
CA SER A 119 23.20 -4.50 -8.62
C SER A 119 24.60 -5.06 -8.81
#